data_AF-A0A960E4A3-F1
#
_entry.id   AF-A0A960E4A3-F1
#
_cell.length_a   1.000
_cell.length_b   1.000
_cell.length_c   1.000
_cell.angle_alpha   90.00
_cell.angle_beta   90.00
_cell.angle_gamma   90.00
#
_symmetry.space_group_name_H-M   'P 1'
#
loop_
_entity.id
_entity.type
_entity.pdbx_description
1 polymer ?
#
loop_
_entity_poly.entity_id
_entity_poly.type
_entity_poly.pdbx_seq_one_letter_code
_entity_poly.pdbx_strand_id
1 'polypeptide(L)'
;MALKGFERRLERMVEGTFSRLFRSSIRPVELGRRLVREMDDNRSVDVRGRTLVPNQYSIELSETDHEQFAEVAESLQRELAE
;
A
#
# COMPACT_ATOMS: atom_id res chain seq x y z
N MET A 1 3.35 5.32 13.84
CA MET A 1 3.04 6.71 13.41
C MET A 1 3.11 6.88 11.89
N ALA A 2 3.99 6.17 11.17
CA ALA A 2 4.08 6.20 9.71
C ALA A 2 2.75 5.85 8.99
N LEU A 3 2.06 4.79 9.41
CA LEU A 3 0.79 4.37 8.80
C LEU A 3 -0.29 5.47 8.82
N LYS A 4 -0.39 6.25 9.90
CA LYS A 4 -1.35 7.38 9.97
C LYS A 4 -1.00 8.51 8.99
N GLY A 5 0.28 8.70 8.66
CA GLY A 5 0.73 9.67 7.67
C GLY A 5 0.36 9.24 6.25
N PHE A 6 0.62 7.96 5.96
CA PHE A 6 0.24 7.28 4.73
C PHE A 6 -1.29 7.27 4.52
N GLU A 7 -2.07 6.89 5.54
CA GLU A 7 -3.54 6.90 5.50
C GLU A 7 -4.10 8.27 5.11
N ARG A 8 -3.54 9.35 5.69
CA ARG A 8 -3.94 10.73 5.34
C ARG A 8 -3.52 11.17 3.94
N ARG A 9 -2.40 10.66 3.41
CA ARG A 9 -1.95 10.97 2.04
C ARG A 9 -2.81 10.25 1.01
N LEU A 10 -3.11 8.98 1.27
CA LEU A 10 -4.07 8.21 0.48
C LEU A 10 -5.47 8.81 0.52
N GLU A 11 -5.97 9.22 1.68
CA GLU A 11 -7.28 9.91 1.77
C GLU A 11 -7.31 11.14 0.87
N ARG A 12 -6.26 11.97 0.87
CA ARG A 12 -6.18 13.16 0.00
C ARG A 12 -6.07 12.81 -1.49
N MET A 13 -5.36 11.74 -1.84
CA MET A 13 -5.30 11.24 -3.22
C MET A 13 -6.68 10.76 -3.70
N VAL A 14 -7.45 10.11 -2.83
CA VAL A 14 -8.78 9.55 -3.13
C VAL A 14 -9.89 10.61 -3.12
N GLU A 15 -9.83 11.60 -2.21
CA GLU A 15 -10.80 12.71 -2.11
C GLU A 15 -10.78 13.63 -3.32
N GLY A 16 -9.63 13.77 -3.99
CA GLY A 16 -9.47 14.69 -5.11
C GLY A 16 -10.22 14.28 -6.39
N THR A 17 -10.52 12.99 -6.60
CA THR A 17 -10.94 12.53 -7.93
C THR A 17 -11.91 11.31 -8.02
N PHE A 18 -12.10 10.42 -7.03
CA PHE A 18 -12.68 9.09 -7.39
C PHE A 18 -13.63 8.39 -6.39
N SER A 19 -14.28 9.07 -5.45
CA SER A 19 -15.24 8.40 -4.52
C SER A 19 -16.46 7.75 -5.21
N ARG A 20 -16.72 8.03 -6.49
CA ARG A 20 -17.83 7.43 -7.28
C ARG A 20 -17.40 6.37 -8.29
N LEU A 21 -16.10 6.20 -8.54
CA LEU A 21 -15.57 5.38 -9.64
C LEU A 21 -14.85 4.11 -9.14
N PHE A 22 -14.41 4.05 -7.88
CA PHE A 22 -13.95 2.81 -7.26
C PHE A 22 -15.12 1.96 -6.79
N ARG A 23 -15.55 1.01 -7.65
CA ARG A 23 -16.42 -0.12 -7.25
C ARG A 23 -15.62 -1.34 -6.80
N SER A 24 -14.30 -1.21 -6.69
CA SER A 24 -13.43 -2.32 -6.32
C SER A 24 -13.78 -2.76 -4.91
N SER A 25 -13.77 -4.08 -4.71
CA SER A 25 -13.91 -4.66 -3.39
C SER A 25 -12.75 -4.26 -2.46
N ILE A 26 -11.61 -3.84 -3.03
CA ILE A 26 -10.37 -3.54 -2.32
C ILE A 26 -10.15 -2.03 -2.28
N ARG A 27 -9.87 -1.51 -1.09
CA ARG A 27 -9.51 -0.11 -0.92
C ARG A 27 -7.99 0.08 -0.96
N PRO A 28 -7.46 1.17 -1.55
CA PRO A 28 -6.02 1.45 -1.57
C PRO A 28 -5.37 1.39 -0.17
N VAL A 29 -6.06 1.91 0.85
CA VAL A 29 -5.59 1.89 2.24
C VAL A 29 -5.41 0.48 2.79
N GLU A 30 -6.19 -0.49 2.31
CA GLU A 30 -6.06 -1.89 2.72
C GLU A 30 -4.78 -2.51 2.17
N LEU A 31 -4.34 -2.11 0.99
CA LEU A 31 -3.05 -2.57 0.43
C LEU A 31 -1.89 -2.12 1.29
N GLY A 32 -1.86 -0.85 1.69
CA GLY A 32 -0.80 -0.35 2.58
C GLY A 32 -0.84 -0.98 3.97
N ARG A 33 -2.04 -1.21 4.54
CA ARG A 33 -2.17 -1.94 5.82
C ARG A 33 -1.66 -3.37 5.72
N ARG A 34 -1.96 -4.07 4.61
CA ARG A 34 -1.44 -5.42 4.36
C ARG A 34 0.08 -5.41 4.16
N LEU A 35 0.62 -4.43 3.43
CA LEU A 35 2.07 -4.30 3.22
C LEU A 35 2.82 -4.05 4.53
N VAL A 36 2.32 -3.16 5.39
CA VAL A 36 2.91 -2.93 6.72
C VAL A 36 2.88 -4.19 7.57
N ARG A 37 1.77 -4.94 7.52
CA ARG A 37 1.67 -6.22 8.22
C ARG A 37 2.68 -7.23 7.68
N GLU A 38 2.81 -7.35 6.37
CA GLU A 38 3.78 -8.26 5.73
C GLU A 38 5.23 -7.89 6.08
N MET A 39 5.53 -6.60 6.14
CA MET A 39 6.83 -6.07 6.57
C MET A 39 7.14 -6.48 8.02
N ASP A 40 6.16 -6.34 8.92
CA ASP A 40 6.30 -6.71 10.32
C ASP A 40 6.43 -8.23 10.50
N ASP A 41 5.65 -9.01 9.75
CA ASP A 41 5.63 -10.48 9.81
C ASP A 41 6.96 -11.09 9.30
N ASN A 42 7.60 -10.46 8.31
CA ASN A 42 8.89 -10.88 7.76
C ASN A 42 10.10 -10.15 8.38
N ARG A 43 9.88 -9.43 9.48
CA ARG A 43 10.95 -8.74 10.19
C ARG A 43 11.89 -9.73 10.87
N SER A 44 13.19 -9.55 10.68
CA SER A 44 14.23 -10.35 11.32
C SER A 44 15.31 -9.48 11.96
N VAL A 45 16.24 -10.10 12.69
CA VAL A 45 17.35 -9.42 13.37
C VAL A 45 18.67 -10.02 12.90
N ASP A 46 19.62 -9.19 12.46
CA ASP A 46 20.95 -9.63 12.05
C ASP A 46 21.84 -10.00 13.25
N VAL A 47 23.02 -10.56 12.96
CA VAL A 47 24.01 -10.95 13.99
C VAL A 47 24.56 -9.77 14.83
N ARG A 48 24.33 -8.53 14.41
CA ARG A 48 24.72 -7.28 15.09
C ARG A 48 23.52 -6.61 15.76
N GLY A 49 22.37 -7.29 15.84
CA GLY A 49 21.16 -6.78 16.49
C GLY A 49 20.38 -5.77 15.66
N ARG A 50 20.66 -5.63 14.36
CA ARG A 50 19.95 -4.69 13.47
C ARG A 50 18.70 -5.33 12.92
N THR A 51 17.59 -4.58 12.94
CA THR A 51 16.34 -5.01 12.33
C THR A 51 16.45 -5.01 10.80
N LEU A 52 16.07 -6.13 10.19
CA LEU A 52 15.96 -6.30 8.75
C LEU A 52 14.49 -6.49 8.37
N VAL A 53 14.08 -5.87 7.27
CA VAL A 53 12.74 -5.99 6.68
C VAL A 53 12.86 -6.18 5.16
N PRO A 54 11.85 -6.76 4.50
CA PRO A 54 11.84 -6.82 3.04
C PRO A 54 11.84 -5.41 2.42
N ASN A 55 12.55 -5.28 1.30
CA ASN A 55 12.70 -4.02 0.54
C ASN A 55 11.96 -4.04 -0.81
N GLN A 56 11.42 -5.19 -1.20
CA GLN A 56 10.66 -5.36 -2.43
C GLN A 56 9.40 -6.15 -2.13
N TYR A 57 8.27 -5.64 -2.59
CA TYR A 57 6.96 -6.25 -2.42
C TYR A 57 6.31 -6.40 -3.78
N SER A 58 5.70 -7.56 -4.01
CA SER A 58 4.82 -7.80 -5.17
C SER A 58 3.40 -7.96 -4.66
N ILE A 59 2.49 -7.15 -5.20
CA ILE A 59 1.06 -7.23 -4.88
C ILE A 59 0.36 -7.81 -6.11
N GLU A 60 -0.27 -8.97 -5.94
CA GLU A 60 -1.10 -9.59 -6.97
C GLU A 60 -2.57 -9.32 -6.68
N LEU A 61 -3.28 -8.88 -7.71
CA LEU A 61 -4.70 -8.56 -7.66
C LEU A 61 -5.44 -9.36 -8.74
N SER A 62 -6.75 -9.52 -8.57
CA SER A 62 -7.60 -9.98 -9.67
C SER A 62 -7.52 -9.00 -10.84
N GLU A 63 -7.74 -9.46 -12.06
CA GLU A 63 -7.73 -8.61 -13.26
C GLU A 63 -8.70 -7.42 -13.11
N THR A 64 -9.93 -7.68 -12.63
CA THR A 64 -10.95 -6.66 -12.41
C THR A 64 -10.55 -5.61 -11.37
N ASP A 65 -9.87 -6.00 -10.30
CA ASP A 65 -9.38 -5.02 -9.32
C ASP A 65 -8.19 -4.25 -9.89
N HIS A 66 -7.25 -4.95 -10.54
CA HIS A 66 -6.07 -4.34 -11.14
C HIS A 66 -6.44 -3.26 -12.17
N GLU A 67 -7.41 -3.53 -13.06
CA GLU A 67 -7.94 -2.54 -14.02
C GLU A 67 -8.50 -1.30 -13.32
N GLN A 68 -9.19 -1.46 -12.20
CA GLN A 68 -9.74 -0.34 -11.44
C GLN A 68 -8.66 0.49 -10.76
N PHE A 69 -7.53 -0.12 -10.41
CA PHE A 69 -6.38 0.60 -9.88
C PHE A 69 -5.53 1.28 -10.96
N ALA A 70 -5.74 0.98 -12.25
CA ALA A 70 -4.85 1.42 -13.33
C ALA A 70 -4.60 2.94 -13.35
N GLU A 71 -5.64 3.74 -13.12
CA GLU A 71 -5.54 5.22 -13.14
C GLU A 71 -4.75 5.80 -11.97
N VAL A 72 -4.68 5.08 -10.84
CA VAL A 72 -3.96 5.52 -9.63
C VAL A 72 -2.72 4.69 -9.33
N ALA A 73 -2.41 3.68 -10.16
CA ALA A 73 -1.39 2.67 -9.88
C ALA A 73 -0.01 3.29 -9.62
N GLU A 74 0.42 4.22 -10.48
CA GLU A 74 1.74 4.87 -10.35
C GLU A 74 1.83 5.70 -9.06
N SER A 75 0.78 6.43 -8.74
CA SER A 75 0.72 7.28 -7.55
C SER A 75 0.62 6.44 -6.27
N LEU A 76 -0.17 5.36 -6.30
CA LEU A 76 -0.29 4.39 -5.22
C LEU A 76 1.05 3.66 -4.97
N GLN A 77 1.73 3.22 -6.03
CA GLN A 77 3.05 2.58 -5.92
C GLN A 77 4.08 3.51 -5.30
N ARG A 78 4.10 4.79 -5.70
CA ARG A 78 4.96 5.81 -5.09
C ARG A 78 4.67 5.97 -3.60
N GLU A 79 3.41 6.14 -3.23
CA GLU A 79 3.00 6.30 -1.82
C GLU A 79 3.28 5.05 -0.97
N LEU A 80 3.18 3.85 -1.55
CA LEU A 80 3.50 2.59 -0.85
C LEU A 80 5.00 2.39 -0.62
N ALA A 81 5.85 3.06 -1.40
CA ALA A 81 7.30 2.96 -1.32
C ALA A 81 7.94 4.05 -0.44
N GLU A 82 7.19 5.08 -0.03
CA GLU A 82 7.63 6.14 0.89
C GLU A 82 7.50 5.75 2.38
#